data_AF-E4TX22-F1
#
_entry.id   AF-E4TX22-F1
#
_cell.length_a   1.000
_cell.length_b   1.000
_cell.length_c   1.000
_cell.angle_alpha   90.00
_cell.angle_beta   90.00
_cell.angle_gamma   90.00
#
_symmetry.space_group_name_H-M   'P 1'
#
loop_
_entity.id
_entity.type
_entity.pdbx_description
1 polymer ?
#
loop_
_entity_poly.entity_id
_entity_poly.type
_entity_poly.pdbx_seq_one_letter_code
_entity_poly.pdbx_strand_id
1 'polypeptide(L)'
;MTKEKKMWLIADSNYDGIIDRRDELYNQLKIWQDTNGDGISQESELKTLTPSGVSNIELNVFATNINLNGNLLSEAGRYSDSSGERSLAADIELTFDSRITTVDTSLIPDYTIHPDAETLPKLRGYGTVYNSSIAYNVNDTLRNLAISMSHDITAVATQFDAFIAEWSGLNTLLRNAQEKYALTTAPILSEMDKKVWIYEHFIGVDRFSSGIEARINATASEMKTGASANVAAGRYFKSNSTQRKAA
;
A
#
# COMPACT_ATOMS: atom_id res chain seq x y z
N MET A 1 -8.54 -19.22 11.61
CA MET A 1 -7.96 -18.19 12.49
C MET A 1 -7.25 -17.19 11.57
N THR A 2 -7.64 -15.91 11.58
CA THR A 2 -7.07 -14.90 10.67
C THR A 2 -5.60 -14.62 11.02
N LYS A 3 -4.81 -14.16 10.04
CA LYS A 3 -3.38 -13.84 10.22
C LYS A 3 -3.19 -12.80 11.34
N GLU A 4 -4.08 -11.82 11.42
CA GLU A 4 -4.16 -10.81 12.48
C GLU A 4 -4.44 -11.43 13.86
N LYS A 5 -5.43 -12.35 13.95
CA LYS A 5 -5.72 -13.05 15.20
C LYS A 5 -4.56 -13.96 15.62
N LYS A 6 -3.78 -14.48 14.67
CA LYS A 6 -2.56 -15.25 14.96
C LYS A 6 -1.43 -14.36 15.49
N MET A 7 -1.27 -13.13 14.99
CA MET A 7 -0.26 -12.19 15.47
C MET A 7 -0.53 -11.68 16.88
N TRP A 8 -1.80 -11.38 17.19
CA TRP A 8 -2.21 -10.96 18.54
C TRP A 8 -1.87 -12.00 19.61
N LEU A 9 -2.13 -13.28 19.32
CA LEU A 9 -1.84 -14.39 20.25
C LEU A 9 -0.33 -14.63 20.46
N ILE A 10 0.53 -14.10 19.59
CA ILE A 10 1.98 -14.26 19.70
C ILE A 10 2.60 -13.07 20.47
N ALA A 11 2.01 -11.87 20.34
CA ALA A 11 2.50 -10.67 21.03
C ALA A 11 2.23 -10.70 22.53
N ASP A 12 1.02 -11.10 22.93
CA ASP A 12 0.63 -11.40 24.31
C ASP A 12 0.40 -12.92 24.40
N SER A 13 1.49 -13.63 24.67
CA SER A 13 1.56 -15.09 24.60
C SER A 13 0.95 -15.76 25.83
N ASN A 14 0.84 -15.02 26.93
CA ASN A 14 0.29 -15.50 28.20
C ASN A 14 -1.15 -14.98 28.45
N TYR A 15 -1.67 -14.11 27.58
CA TYR A 15 -3.02 -13.55 27.57
C TYR A 15 -3.36 -12.68 28.78
N ASP A 16 -2.39 -11.95 29.34
CA ASP A 16 -2.60 -11.08 30.48
C ASP A 16 -2.87 -9.60 30.12
N GLY A 17 -2.94 -9.30 28.81
CA GLY A 17 -3.30 -7.98 28.30
C GLY A 17 -2.15 -6.97 28.35
N ILE A 18 -0.92 -7.42 28.62
CA ILE A 18 0.29 -6.62 28.48
C ILE A 18 1.32 -7.38 27.65
N ILE A 19 2.21 -6.63 26.97
CA ILE A 19 3.42 -7.21 26.37
C ILE A 19 4.56 -6.93 27.33
N ASP A 20 5.14 -7.97 27.92
CA ASP A 20 6.30 -7.87 28.80
C ASP A 20 7.29 -9.02 28.62
N ARG A 21 8.34 -9.08 29.46
CA ARG A 21 9.40 -10.11 29.37
C ARG A 21 8.91 -11.57 29.46
N ARG A 22 7.67 -11.81 29.87
CA ARG A 22 7.02 -13.13 29.91
C ARG A 22 6.49 -13.54 28.53
N ASP A 23 6.53 -12.64 27.55
CA ASP A 23 6.07 -12.88 26.19
C ASP A 23 7.19 -13.21 25.21
N GLU A 24 6.90 -14.16 24.31
CA GLU A 24 7.87 -14.68 23.33
C GLU A 24 8.43 -13.58 22.40
N LEU A 25 7.63 -12.56 22.07
CA LEU A 25 8.04 -11.47 21.18
C LEU A 25 8.71 -10.29 21.87
N TYR A 26 8.60 -10.14 23.19
CA TYR A 26 9.05 -8.91 23.87
C TYR A 26 10.53 -8.61 23.60
N ASN A 27 11.40 -9.62 23.62
CA ASN A 27 12.84 -9.46 23.34
C ASN A 27 13.15 -9.19 21.86
N GLN A 28 12.20 -9.41 20.96
CA GLN A 28 12.33 -9.17 19.53
C GLN A 28 11.87 -7.75 19.15
N LEU A 29 10.99 -7.15 19.95
CA LEU A 29 10.54 -5.78 19.74
C LEU A 29 11.71 -4.79 19.86
N LYS A 30 11.63 -3.74 19.05
CA LYS A 30 12.59 -2.65 19.01
C LYS A 30 11.86 -1.31 19.06
N ILE A 31 12.55 -0.31 19.58
CA ILE A 31 12.21 1.10 19.47
C ILE A 31 13.06 1.65 18.35
N TRP A 32 12.42 2.19 17.32
CA TRP A 32 13.08 2.93 16.26
C TRP A 32 13.02 4.42 16.58
N GLN A 33 14.18 5.07 16.56
CA GLN A 33 14.30 6.51 16.67
C GLN A 33 15.10 7.01 15.46
N ASP A 34 14.39 7.50 14.45
CA ASP A 34 15.01 8.14 13.29
C ASP A 34 15.70 9.44 13.72
N THR A 35 17.03 9.40 13.74
CA THR A 35 17.87 10.51 14.21
C THR A 35 18.31 11.43 13.09
N ASN A 36 18.29 10.94 11.85
CA ASN A 36 18.77 11.66 10.68
C ASN A 36 17.62 12.21 9.80
N GLY A 37 16.38 11.76 10.04
CA GLY A 37 15.15 12.18 9.39
C GLY A 37 14.96 11.62 7.98
N ASP A 38 15.59 10.50 7.63
CA ASP A 38 15.52 9.91 6.29
C ASP A 38 14.40 8.87 6.13
N GLY A 39 13.73 8.48 7.22
CA GLY A 39 12.62 7.53 7.21
C GLY A 39 13.03 6.09 6.91
N ILE A 40 14.33 5.77 6.90
CA ILE A 40 14.87 4.43 6.69
C ILE A 40 15.37 3.91 8.03
N SER A 41 14.93 2.72 8.45
CA SER A 41 15.44 2.15 9.69
C SER A 41 16.84 1.58 9.51
N GLN A 42 17.84 2.13 10.21
CA GLN A 42 19.18 1.55 10.29
C GLN A 42 19.47 0.97 11.67
N GLU A 43 20.44 0.04 11.75
CA GLU A 43 20.79 -0.67 12.98
C GLU A 43 21.15 0.28 14.14
N SER A 44 21.84 1.39 13.85
CA SER A 44 22.20 2.41 14.85
C SER A 44 21.01 3.15 15.45
N GLU A 45 19.84 3.09 14.82
CA GLU A 45 18.60 3.75 15.24
C GLU A 45 17.65 2.83 16.00
N LEU A 46 17.98 1.55 16.08
CA LEU A 46 17.16 0.52 16.71
C LEU A 46 17.68 0.20 18.11
N LYS A 47 16.79 0.29 19.11
CA LYS A 47 17.07 -0.07 20.51
C LYS A 47 16.12 -1.17 20.97
N THR A 48 16.57 -2.09 21.81
CA THR A 48 15.67 -3.05 22.47
C THR A 48 14.89 -2.37 23.61
N LEU A 49 13.73 -2.92 23.97
CA LEU A 49 12.85 -2.32 24.99
C LEU A 49 13.53 -2.21 26.36
N THR A 50 14.18 -3.29 26.81
CA THR A 50 14.76 -3.34 28.16
C THR A 50 15.88 -2.31 28.40
N PRO A 51 16.90 -2.16 27.53
CA PRO A 51 17.90 -1.09 27.66
C PRO A 51 17.32 0.32 27.49
N SER A 52 16.19 0.45 26.79
CA SER A 52 15.44 1.70 26.68
C SER A 52 14.51 1.96 27.88
N GLY A 53 14.51 1.08 28.89
CA GLY A 53 13.75 1.26 30.12
C GLY A 53 12.27 0.90 30.01
N VAL A 54 11.78 0.36 28.89
CA VAL A 54 10.36 -0.05 28.74
C VAL A 54 10.16 -1.41 29.40
N SER A 55 9.37 -1.49 30.46
CA SER A 55 9.11 -2.74 31.20
C SER A 55 7.90 -3.51 30.66
N ASN A 56 6.83 -2.81 30.31
CA ASN A 56 5.63 -3.39 29.69
C ASN A 56 4.91 -2.39 28.79
N ILE A 57 4.12 -2.91 27.85
CA ILE A 57 3.18 -2.15 27.02
C ILE A 57 1.76 -2.68 27.30
N GLU A 58 0.85 -1.80 27.71
CA GLU A 58 -0.55 -2.15 27.96
C GLU A 58 -1.31 -2.27 26.64
N LEU A 59 -2.04 -3.39 26.45
CA LEU A 59 -2.85 -3.61 25.23
C LEU A 59 -4.27 -3.05 25.32
N ASN A 60 -4.67 -2.56 26.50
CA ASN A 60 -5.92 -1.84 26.65
C ASN A 60 -5.76 -0.40 26.14
N VAL A 61 -6.27 -0.15 24.94
CA VAL A 61 -6.23 1.15 24.27
C VAL A 61 -7.63 1.75 24.19
N PHE A 62 -7.70 3.08 24.03
CA PHE A 62 -8.94 3.78 23.74
C PHE A 62 -8.79 4.64 22.49
N ALA A 63 -9.84 4.69 21.69
CA ALA A 63 -9.89 5.50 20.48
C ALA A 63 -9.88 7.00 20.82
N THR A 64 -9.23 7.77 19.97
CA THR A 64 -9.09 9.22 20.05
C THR A 64 -9.32 9.86 18.68
N ASN A 65 -9.36 11.19 18.63
CA ASN A 65 -9.42 11.95 17.38
C ASN A 65 -8.69 13.28 17.54
N ILE A 66 -7.43 13.21 17.96
CA ILE A 66 -6.64 14.39 18.32
C ILE A 66 -5.71 14.72 17.15
N ASN A 67 -5.86 15.92 16.60
CA ASN A 67 -4.94 16.43 15.59
C ASN A 67 -3.63 16.88 16.24
N LEU A 68 -2.51 16.41 15.69
CA LEU A 68 -1.15 16.75 16.10
C LEU A 68 -0.38 17.32 14.90
N ASN A 69 -0.61 18.60 14.61
CA ASN A 69 0.03 19.31 13.49
C ASN A 69 -0.19 18.63 12.14
N GLY A 70 -1.42 18.19 11.87
CA GLY A 70 -1.77 17.48 10.63
C GLY A 70 -1.72 15.96 10.73
N ASN A 71 -1.00 15.41 11.71
CA ASN A 71 -1.09 13.98 12.06
C ASN A 71 -2.33 13.72 12.92
N LEU A 72 -2.75 12.47 13.02
CA LEU A 72 -3.87 12.07 13.84
C LEU A 72 -3.41 11.05 14.90
N LEU A 73 -3.65 11.36 16.18
CA LEU A 73 -3.60 10.37 17.25
C LEU A 73 -4.94 9.63 17.23
N SER A 74 -4.92 8.40 16.72
CA SER A 74 -6.09 7.56 16.47
C SER A 74 -6.43 6.68 17.68
N GLU A 75 -5.42 6.19 18.39
CA GLU A 75 -5.56 5.38 19.61
C GLU A 75 -4.51 5.74 20.65
N ALA A 76 -4.89 5.66 21.93
CA ALA A 76 -3.99 5.89 23.06
C ALA A 76 -4.03 4.73 24.05
N GLY A 77 -2.86 4.34 24.51
CA GLY A 77 -2.61 3.36 25.56
C GLY A 77 -1.49 3.83 26.47
N ARG A 78 -0.82 2.89 27.12
CA ARG A 78 0.27 3.18 28.05
C ARG A 78 1.38 2.16 27.94
N TYR A 79 2.59 2.59 28.27
CA TYR A 79 3.68 1.70 28.63
C TYR A 79 4.14 2.05 30.04
N SER A 80 4.71 1.08 30.76
CA SER A 80 5.41 1.35 32.01
C SER A 80 6.91 1.28 31.80
N ASP A 81 7.64 2.14 32.48
CA ASP A 81 9.10 2.07 32.50
C ASP A 81 9.61 1.08 33.58
N SER A 82 10.94 0.95 33.71
CA SER A 82 11.57 0.10 34.72
C SER A 82 11.39 0.57 36.17
N SER A 83 10.98 1.83 36.38
CA SER A 83 10.65 2.37 37.70
C SER A 83 9.18 2.14 38.09
N GLY A 84 8.35 1.70 37.12
CA GLY A 84 6.91 1.52 37.27
C GLY A 84 6.10 2.76 36.93
N GLU A 85 6.75 3.83 36.46
CA GLU A 85 6.06 5.03 35.96
C GLU A 85 5.36 4.70 34.65
N ARG A 86 4.11 5.17 34.51
CA ARG A 86 3.30 4.97 33.32
C ARG A 86 3.35 6.19 32.42
N SER A 87 3.65 5.96 31.14
CA SER A 87 3.73 6.97 30.10
C SER A 87 2.82 6.66 28.92
N LEU A 88 2.53 7.66 28.10
CA LEU A 88 1.68 7.52 26.91
C LEU A 88 2.36 6.61 25.88
N ALA A 89 1.59 5.65 25.37
CA ALA A 89 1.83 5.00 24.08
C ALA A 89 0.67 5.37 23.15
N ALA A 90 0.93 5.62 21.88
CA ALA A 90 -0.11 6.08 20.96
C ALA A 90 0.09 5.52 19.56
N ASP A 91 -1.03 5.27 18.88
CA ASP A 91 -1.07 5.09 17.43
C ASP A 91 -1.19 6.48 16.78
N ILE A 92 -0.28 6.75 15.84
CA ILE A 92 -0.17 8.02 15.14
C ILE A 92 -0.28 7.76 13.64
N GLU A 93 -1.38 8.19 13.05
CA GLU A 93 -1.53 8.29 11.61
C GLU A 93 -0.75 9.52 11.11
N LEU A 94 0.45 9.27 10.59
CA LEU A 94 1.31 10.31 10.04
C LEU A 94 0.72 10.87 8.74
N THR A 95 0.75 12.20 8.62
CA THR A 95 0.38 12.86 7.37
C THR A 95 1.48 12.68 6.33
N PHE A 96 1.09 12.42 5.09
CA PHE A 96 2.00 12.30 3.96
C PHE A 96 1.34 12.82 2.68
N ASP A 97 2.16 13.20 1.70
CA ASP A 97 1.64 13.51 0.36
C ASP A 97 1.47 12.19 -0.40
N SER A 98 0.22 11.77 -0.58
CA SER A 98 -0.13 10.52 -1.26
C SER A 98 0.38 10.43 -2.69
N ARG A 99 0.78 11.55 -3.31
CA ARG A 99 1.32 11.56 -4.68
C ARG A 99 2.82 11.26 -4.72
N ILE A 100 3.49 11.18 -3.58
CA ILE A 100 4.93 10.89 -3.51
C ILE A 100 5.12 9.40 -3.27
N THR A 101 5.69 8.72 -4.26
CA THR A 101 6.06 7.30 -4.14
C THR A 101 7.55 7.15 -3.94
N THR A 102 7.95 6.59 -2.80
CA THR A 102 9.33 6.15 -2.51
C THR A 102 9.31 4.64 -2.33
N VAL A 103 10.23 3.94 -3.00
CA VAL A 103 10.30 2.47 -2.95
C VAL A 103 11.74 2.07 -2.64
N ASP A 104 11.92 1.29 -1.58
CA ASP A 104 13.17 0.58 -1.33
C ASP A 104 13.21 -0.65 -2.24
N THR A 105 14.12 -0.65 -3.22
CA THR A 105 14.27 -1.75 -4.18
C THR A 105 14.74 -3.04 -3.53
N SER A 106 15.34 -3.00 -2.34
CA SER A 106 15.73 -4.22 -1.60
C SER A 106 14.52 -5.05 -1.14
N LEU A 107 13.35 -4.43 -1.07
CA LEU A 107 12.08 -5.08 -0.72
C LEU A 107 11.38 -5.73 -1.92
N ILE A 108 11.89 -5.53 -3.14
CA ILE A 108 11.35 -6.13 -4.35
C ILE A 108 12.04 -7.48 -4.58
N PRO A 109 11.31 -8.62 -4.53
CA PRO A 109 11.91 -9.93 -4.77
C PRO A 109 12.59 -10.00 -6.14
N ASP A 110 13.78 -10.60 -6.18
CA ASP A 110 14.55 -10.85 -7.40
C ASP A 110 14.80 -9.59 -8.27
N TYR A 111 14.90 -8.41 -7.65
CA TYR A 111 15.14 -7.16 -8.37
C TYR A 111 16.54 -7.11 -8.98
N THR A 112 16.58 -7.13 -10.31
CA THR A 112 17.80 -6.94 -11.10
C THR A 112 17.64 -5.79 -12.08
N ILE A 113 18.69 -4.98 -12.22
CA ILE A 113 18.69 -3.88 -13.19
C ILE A 113 18.88 -4.44 -14.59
N HIS A 114 17.92 -4.17 -15.47
CA HIS A 114 17.98 -4.51 -16.88
C HIS A 114 18.75 -3.40 -17.65
N PRO A 115 19.69 -3.74 -18.56
CA PRO A 115 20.46 -2.74 -19.31
C PRO A 115 19.60 -1.71 -20.04
N ASP A 116 18.53 -2.16 -20.71
CA ASP A 116 17.61 -1.25 -21.39
C ASP A 116 16.95 -0.24 -20.42
N ALA A 117 16.60 -0.65 -19.20
CA ALA A 117 15.93 0.21 -18.22
C ALA A 117 16.78 1.43 -17.83
N GLU A 118 18.11 1.32 -17.88
CA GLU A 118 19.02 2.44 -17.57
C GLU A 118 19.01 3.53 -18.66
N THR A 119 18.67 3.16 -19.89
CA THR A 119 18.69 4.04 -21.07
C THR A 119 17.34 4.71 -21.34
N LEU A 120 16.26 4.18 -20.75
CA LEU A 120 14.90 4.64 -20.97
C LEU A 120 14.56 5.94 -20.21
N PRO A 121 13.56 6.72 -20.70
CA PRO A 121 13.09 7.91 -20.00
C PRO A 121 12.65 7.63 -18.56
N LYS A 122 13.16 8.43 -17.63
CA LYS A 122 12.90 8.30 -16.19
C LYS A 122 11.79 9.25 -15.76
N LEU A 123 10.60 8.70 -15.63
CA LEU A 123 9.43 9.32 -15.02
C LEU A 123 9.38 8.99 -13.51
N ARG A 124 9.05 10.01 -12.72
CA ARG A 124 8.82 9.90 -11.27
C ARG A 124 7.63 8.97 -10.98
N GLY A 125 7.70 8.25 -9.86
CA GLY A 125 6.57 7.47 -9.33
C GLY A 125 5.54 8.37 -8.65
N TYR A 126 4.27 8.03 -8.77
CA TYR A 126 3.19 8.77 -8.13
C TYR A 126 2.15 7.83 -7.53
N GLY A 127 1.60 8.21 -6.38
CA GLY A 127 0.58 7.41 -5.73
C GLY A 127 1.09 6.03 -5.34
N THR A 128 0.40 5.00 -5.80
CA THR A 128 0.77 3.60 -5.64
C THR A 128 1.62 3.08 -6.81
N VAL A 129 1.92 3.91 -7.81
CA VAL A 129 2.64 3.54 -9.03
C VAL A 129 4.14 3.76 -8.86
N TYR A 130 4.93 2.70 -9.03
CA TYR A 130 6.40 2.78 -9.00
C TYR A 130 6.93 3.79 -10.00
N ASN A 131 8.07 4.40 -9.68
CA ASN A 131 8.78 5.17 -10.70
C ASN A 131 9.11 4.27 -11.90
N SER A 132 9.15 4.87 -13.09
CA SER A 132 9.31 4.11 -14.33
C SER A 132 10.60 3.29 -14.38
N SER A 133 11.69 3.75 -13.75
CA SER A 133 12.97 3.03 -13.73
C SER A 133 12.83 1.69 -13.00
N ILE A 134 12.18 1.67 -11.83
CA ILE A 134 11.84 0.44 -11.12
C ILE A 134 10.83 -0.38 -11.94
N ALA A 135 9.79 0.26 -12.47
CA ALA A 135 8.73 -0.43 -13.19
C ALA A 135 9.24 -1.17 -14.44
N TYR A 136 10.21 -0.60 -15.17
CA TYR A 136 10.84 -1.28 -16.32
C TYR A 136 11.59 -2.54 -15.92
N ASN A 137 12.16 -2.61 -14.71
CA ASN A 137 12.91 -3.80 -14.26
C ASN A 137 12.01 -4.97 -13.86
N VAL A 138 10.75 -4.70 -13.49
CA VAL A 138 9.81 -5.72 -13.00
C VAL A 138 8.66 -6.02 -13.97
N ASN A 139 8.54 -5.26 -15.06
CA ASN A 139 7.48 -5.41 -16.06
C ASN A 139 8.04 -5.31 -17.49
N ASP A 140 8.25 -6.47 -18.11
CA ASP A 140 8.76 -6.60 -19.48
C ASP A 140 7.84 -5.95 -20.51
N THR A 141 6.51 -6.05 -20.33
CA THR A 141 5.53 -5.43 -21.24
C THR A 141 5.69 -3.92 -21.24
N LEU A 142 5.79 -3.32 -20.05
CA LEU A 142 6.02 -1.89 -19.89
C LEU A 142 7.37 -1.47 -20.49
N ARG A 143 8.44 -2.22 -20.21
CA ARG A 143 9.78 -1.96 -20.74
C ARG A 143 9.78 -1.97 -22.27
N ASN A 144 9.12 -2.95 -22.90
CA ASN A 144 9.03 -3.05 -24.36
C ASN A 144 8.20 -1.91 -24.98
N LEU A 145 7.12 -1.47 -24.34
CA LEU A 145 6.38 -0.27 -24.76
C LEU A 145 7.28 0.97 -24.69
N ALA A 146 8.05 1.13 -23.62
CA ALA A 146 9.00 2.23 -23.46
C ALA A 146 10.10 2.21 -24.53
N ILE A 147 10.67 1.04 -24.83
CA ILE A 147 11.67 0.87 -25.90
C ILE A 147 11.08 1.28 -27.24
N SER A 148 9.91 0.76 -27.60
CA SER A 148 9.18 1.11 -28.83
C SER A 148 8.99 2.63 -28.95
N MET A 149 8.45 3.25 -27.91
CA MET A 149 8.19 4.69 -27.85
C MET A 149 9.47 5.56 -27.87
N SER A 150 10.58 5.06 -27.31
CA SER A 150 11.86 5.80 -27.31
C SER A 150 12.51 5.92 -28.68
N HIS A 151 12.15 5.03 -29.62
CA HIS A 151 12.69 5.01 -30.98
C HIS A 151 11.73 5.58 -32.04
N ASP A 152 10.43 5.73 -31.71
CA ASP A 152 9.41 6.17 -32.66
C ASP A 152 8.37 7.11 -32.01
N ILE A 153 8.32 8.35 -32.48
CA ILE A 153 7.34 9.35 -32.02
C ILE A 153 5.89 8.97 -32.39
N THR A 154 5.69 8.18 -33.45
CA THR A 154 4.36 7.66 -33.81
C THR A 154 3.91 6.61 -32.80
N ALA A 155 4.83 5.78 -32.30
CA ALA A 155 4.56 4.87 -31.21
C ALA A 155 4.19 5.62 -29.93
N VAL A 156 4.79 6.79 -29.64
CA VAL A 156 4.35 7.64 -28.52
C VAL A 156 2.87 8.02 -28.69
N ALA A 157 2.46 8.51 -29.85
CA ALA A 157 1.08 8.95 -30.07
C ALA A 157 0.05 7.81 -30.04
N THR A 158 0.46 6.59 -30.38
CA THR A 158 -0.45 5.44 -30.56
C THR A 158 -0.42 4.43 -29.42
N GLN A 159 0.66 4.37 -28.63
CA GLN A 159 0.86 3.38 -27.57
C GLN A 159 0.79 3.98 -26.15
N PHE A 160 0.69 5.31 -26.01
CA PHE A 160 0.69 5.96 -24.69
C PHE A 160 -0.41 5.45 -23.76
N ASP A 161 -1.62 5.20 -24.27
CA ASP A 161 -2.72 4.66 -23.45
C ASP A 161 -2.40 3.26 -22.93
N ALA A 162 -1.78 2.41 -23.77
CA ALA A 162 -1.32 1.09 -23.36
C ALA A 162 -0.18 1.19 -22.33
N PHE A 163 0.75 2.12 -22.53
CA PHE A 163 1.84 2.39 -21.58
C PHE A 163 1.30 2.79 -20.21
N ILE A 164 0.34 3.72 -20.15
CA ILE A 164 -0.26 4.18 -18.88
C ILE A 164 -1.08 3.07 -18.20
N ALA A 165 -1.85 2.28 -18.97
CA ALA A 165 -2.60 1.14 -18.42
C ALA A 165 -1.68 0.03 -17.88
N GLU A 166 -0.52 -0.19 -18.51
CA GLU A 166 0.48 -1.14 -18.04
C GLU A 166 1.24 -0.60 -16.82
N TRP A 167 1.68 0.67 -16.87
CA TRP A 167 2.48 1.29 -15.80
C TRP A 167 1.69 1.44 -14.51
N SER A 168 0.42 1.85 -14.60
CA SER A 168 -0.48 1.96 -13.45
C SER A 168 -0.77 0.61 -12.78
N GLY A 169 -0.51 -0.51 -13.46
CA GLY A 169 -0.85 -1.85 -13.00
C GLY A 169 -2.26 -2.31 -13.37
N LEU A 170 -3.04 -1.51 -14.10
CA LEU A 170 -4.41 -1.89 -14.49
C LEU A 170 -4.41 -3.19 -15.30
N ASN A 171 -3.52 -3.31 -16.27
CA ASN A 171 -3.42 -4.54 -17.07
C ASN A 171 -2.97 -5.74 -16.23
N THR A 172 -2.07 -5.54 -15.27
CA THR A 172 -1.67 -6.58 -14.31
C THR A 172 -2.86 -7.03 -13.47
N LEU A 173 -3.67 -6.11 -12.96
CA LEU A 173 -4.90 -6.42 -12.23
C LEU A 173 -5.86 -7.28 -13.07
N LEU A 174 -6.07 -6.90 -14.33
CA LEU A 174 -6.95 -7.63 -15.25
C LEU A 174 -6.40 -9.02 -15.60
N ARG A 175 -5.09 -9.15 -15.85
CA ARG A 175 -4.42 -10.44 -16.07
C ARG A 175 -4.51 -11.34 -14.83
N ASN A 176 -4.26 -10.80 -13.64
CA ASN A 176 -4.38 -11.54 -12.39
C ASN A 176 -5.81 -12.06 -12.17
N ALA A 177 -6.82 -11.25 -12.49
CA ALA A 177 -8.21 -11.71 -12.45
C ALA A 177 -8.45 -12.82 -13.49
N GLN A 178 -7.96 -12.67 -14.72
CA GLN A 178 -8.06 -13.69 -15.75
C GLN A 178 -7.44 -15.03 -15.30
N GLU A 179 -6.22 -15.00 -14.77
CA GLU A 179 -5.48 -16.17 -14.30
C GLU A 179 -6.14 -16.83 -13.11
N LYS A 180 -6.49 -16.04 -12.08
CA LYS A 180 -7.15 -16.51 -10.84
C LYS A 180 -8.42 -17.31 -11.12
N TYR A 181 -9.19 -16.90 -12.14
CA TYR A 181 -10.45 -17.55 -12.49
C TYR A 181 -10.34 -18.47 -13.72
N ALA A 182 -9.12 -18.68 -14.26
CA ALA A 182 -8.82 -19.50 -15.43
C ALA A 182 -9.65 -19.13 -16.67
N LEU A 183 -9.74 -17.84 -16.97
CA LEU A 183 -10.56 -17.28 -18.06
C LEU A 183 -9.76 -17.16 -19.36
N THR A 184 -10.44 -17.30 -20.50
CA THR A 184 -9.84 -17.08 -21.83
C THR A 184 -9.65 -15.61 -22.17
N THR A 185 -10.47 -14.73 -21.58
CA THR A 185 -10.42 -13.27 -21.73
C THR A 185 -10.52 -12.62 -20.36
N ALA A 186 -9.79 -11.54 -20.12
CA ALA A 186 -9.92 -10.75 -18.91
C ALA A 186 -11.26 -9.98 -18.85
N PRO A 187 -11.76 -9.62 -17.65
CA PRO A 187 -12.90 -8.72 -17.52
C PRO A 187 -12.68 -7.38 -18.25
N ILE A 188 -13.72 -6.88 -18.90
CA ILE A 188 -13.68 -5.70 -19.75
C ILE A 188 -14.32 -4.53 -19.01
N LEU A 189 -13.50 -3.55 -18.64
CA LEU A 189 -13.94 -2.31 -17.99
C LEU A 189 -14.47 -1.28 -18.99
N SER A 190 -15.38 -0.44 -18.50
CA SER A 190 -15.76 0.80 -19.19
C SER A 190 -14.56 1.74 -19.28
N GLU A 191 -14.52 2.61 -20.30
CA GLU A 191 -13.46 3.62 -20.44
C GLU A 191 -13.38 4.57 -19.24
N MET A 192 -14.52 4.86 -18.60
CA MET A 192 -14.55 5.69 -17.40
C MET A 192 -13.91 4.98 -16.21
N ASP A 193 -14.23 3.69 -16.01
CA ASP A 193 -13.69 2.90 -14.91
C ASP A 193 -12.18 2.74 -15.05
N LYS A 194 -11.66 2.52 -16.27
CA LYS A 194 -10.22 2.49 -16.54
C LYS A 194 -9.56 3.80 -16.12
N LYS A 195 -10.09 4.94 -16.60
CA LYS A 195 -9.54 6.27 -16.30
C LYS A 195 -9.57 6.61 -14.81
N VAL A 196 -10.65 6.28 -14.13
CA VAL A 196 -10.78 6.53 -12.69
C VAL A 196 -9.79 5.68 -11.91
N TRP A 197 -9.72 4.37 -12.19
CA TRP A 197 -8.79 3.47 -11.51
C TRP A 197 -7.33 3.91 -11.70
N ILE A 198 -6.94 4.19 -12.95
CA ILE A 198 -5.60 4.68 -13.30
C ILE A 198 -5.29 5.99 -12.55
N TYR A 199 -6.21 6.96 -12.61
CA TYR A 199 -6.01 8.26 -11.98
C TYR A 199 -5.81 8.13 -10.46
N GLU A 200 -6.68 7.36 -9.80
CA GLU A 200 -6.61 7.13 -8.36
C GLU A 200 -5.30 6.49 -7.93
N HIS A 201 -4.79 5.52 -8.71
CA HIS A 201 -3.50 4.90 -8.48
C HIS A 201 -2.35 5.90 -8.62
N PHE A 202 -2.37 6.80 -9.61
CA PHE A 202 -1.35 7.83 -9.74
C PHE A 202 -1.45 8.95 -8.68
N ILE A 203 -2.61 9.16 -8.03
CA ILE A 203 -2.72 10.16 -6.96
C ILE A 203 -2.70 9.55 -5.54
N GLY A 204 -2.61 8.23 -5.44
CA GLY A 204 -2.52 7.51 -4.17
C GLY A 204 -3.78 7.61 -3.34
N VAL A 205 -4.95 7.58 -3.97
CA VAL A 205 -6.24 7.58 -3.26
C VAL A 205 -7.02 6.32 -3.61
N ASP A 206 -7.89 5.89 -2.70
CA ASP A 206 -8.84 4.80 -2.96
C ASP A 206 -10.25 5.26 -2.63
N ARG A 207 -10.86 5.97 -3.58
CA ARG A 207 -12.25 6.42 -3.45
C ARG A 207 -13.19 5.54 -4.26
N PHE A 208 -12.73 5.03 -5.40
CA PHE A 208 -13.52 4.19 -6.29
C PHE A 208 -12.79 2.91 -6.71
N SER A 209 -11.47 2.85 -6.58
CA SER A 209 -10.63 1.74 -7.06
C SER A 209 -11.01 0.40 -6.43
N SER A 210 -11.12 0.33 -5.11
CA SER A 210 -11.61 -0.88 -4.40
C SER A 210 -12.98 -1.34 -4.90
N GLY A 211 -13.88 -0.40 -5.19
CA GLY A 211 -15.20 -0.71 -5.75
C GLY A 211 -15.12 -1.25 -7.19
N ILE A 212 -14.21 -0.73 -8.01
CA ILE A 212 -13.95 -1.23 -9.37
C ILE A 212 -13.38 -2.65 -9.31
N GLU A 213 -12.38 -2.88 -8.45
CA GLU A 213 -11.75 -4.19 -8.24
C GLU A 213 -12.72 -5.25 -7.74
N ALA A 214 -13.64 -4.89 -6.86
CA ALA A 214 -14.72 -5.78 -6.42
C ALA A 214 -15.61 -6.20 -7.60
N ARG A 215 -15.97 -5.25 -8.49
CA ARG A 215 -16.77 -5.56 -9.69
C ARG A 215 -16.01 -6.40 -10.71
N ILE A 216 -14.70 -6.18 -10.88
CA ILE A 216 -13.83 -7.03 -11.72
C ILE A 216 -13.87 -8.47 -11.21
N ASN A 217 -13.65 -8.67 -9.90
CA ASN A 217 -13.65 -10.01 -9.30
C ASN A 217 -15.01 -10.69 -9.39
N ALA A 218 -16.11 -9.96 -9.14
CA ALA A 218 -17.47 -10.50 -9.29
C ALA A 218 -17.73 -10.95 -10.73
N THR A 219 -17.42 -10.09 -11.71
CA THR A 219 -17.56 -10.39 -13.14
C THR A 219 -16.72 -11.61 -13.53
N ALA A 220 -15.45 -11.65 -13.12
CA ALA A 220 -14.55 -12.78 -13.40
C ALA A 220 -15.07 -14.11 -12.83
N SER A 221 -15.67 -14.08 -11.64
CA SER A 221 -16.31 -15.25 -11.05
C SER A 221 -17.52 -15.72 -11.85
N GLU A 222 -18.37 -14.80 -12.31
CA GLU A 222 -19.57 -15.11 -13.11
C GLU A 222 -19.22 -15.64 -14.51
N MET A 223 -18.13 -15.13 -15.13
CA MET A 223 -17.63 -15.58 -16.44
C MET A 223 -17.32 -17.09 -16.46
N LYS A 224 -16.95 -17.69 -15.32
CA LYS A 224 -16.77 -19.16 -15.21
C LYS A 224 -18.03 -19.96 -15.54
N THR A 225 -19.20 -19.33 -15.43
CA THR A 225 -20.50 -19.92 -15.73
C THR A 225 -21.07 -19.46 -17.09
N GLY A 226 -20.25 -18.79 -17.92
CA GLY A 226 -20.62 -18.33 -19.25
C GLY A 226 -21.21 -16.93 -19.31
N ALA A 227 -21.12 -16.14 -18.23
CA ALA A 227 -21.54 -14.74 -18.23
C ALA A 227 -20.64 -13.85 -19.12
N SER A 228 -21.13 -12.66 -19.44
CA SER A 228 -20.40 -11.65 -20.20
C SER A 228 -19.13 -11.20 -19.49
N ALA A 229 -18.10 -10.83 -20.26
CA ALA A 229 -16.88 -10.24 -19.73
C ALA A 229 -17.03 -8.77 -19.31
N ASN A 230 -18.13 -8.11 -19.71
CA ASN A 230 -18.32 -6.68 -19.45
C ASN A 230 -18.61 -6.42 -17.97
N VAL A 231 -17.71 -5.68 -17.32
CA VAL A 231 -17.87 -5.24 -15.94
C VAL A 231 -18.93 -4.14 -15.89
N ALA A 232 -19.86 -4.25 -14.93
CA ALA A 232 -20.86 -3.20 -14.71
C ALA A 232 -20.19 -1.85 -14.38
N ALA A 233 -20.60 -0.78 -15.07
CA ALA A 233 -19.99 0.53 -14.94
C ALA A 233 -20.19 1.14 -13.54
N GLY A 234 -19.16 1.84 -13.06
CA GLY A 234 -19.22 2.59 -11.81
C GLY A 234 -20.17 3.79 -11.86
N ARG A 235 -20.63 4.22 -10.69
CA ARG A 235 -21.40 5.46 -10.51
C ARG A 235 -20.54 6.52 -9.84
N TYR A 236 -20.11 7.52 -10.61
CA TYR A 236 -19.21 8.58 -10.16
C TYR A 236 -19.99 9.86 -9.84
N PHE A 237 -20.80 9.83 -8.78
CA PHE A 237 -21.49 11.03 -8.30
C PHE A 237 -20.62 11.78 -7.29
N LYS A 238 -20.64 13.11 -7.32
CA LYS A 238 -20.25 13.92 -6.18
C LYS A 238 -21.21 13.59 -5.04
N SER A 239 -20.77 12.84 -4.03
CA SER A 239 -21.47 12.85 -2.76
C SER A 239 -21.53 14.30 -2.30
N ASN A 240 -22.72 14.87 -2.18
CA ASN A 240 -22.90 16.11 -1.44
C ASN A 240 -22.24 15.91 -0.08
N SER A 241 -21.23 16.72 0.19
CA SER A 241 -20.53 16.78 1.46
C SER A 241 -21.56 16.93 2.57
N THR A 242 -21.91 15.83 3.21
CA THR A 242 -22.52 15.90 4.52
C THR A 242 -21.35 16.24 5.42
N GLN A 243 -21.22 17.53 5.74
CA GLN A 243 -20.44 17.97 6.89
C GLN A 243 -20.79 17.03 8.03
N ARG A 244 -19.85 16.18 8.45
CA ARG A 244 -19.91 15.60 9.78
C ARG A 244 -19.85 16.79 10.71
N LYS A 245 -21.03 17.24 11.17
CA LYS A 245 -21.14 18.14 12.30
C LYS A 245 -20.39 17.48 13.45
N ALA A 246 -19.44 18.22 14.00
CA ALA A 246 -18.91 17.94 15.31
C ALA A 246 -20.08 17.75 16.28
N ALA A 247 -20.05 16.63 17.00
CA ALA A 247 -20.73 16.43 18.27
C ALA A 247 -19.64 16.04 19.27
#